data_AF-A0A1H9CGI1-F1
#
_entry.id   AF-A0A1H9CGI1-F1
#
_cell.length_a   1.000
_cell.length_b   1.000
_cell.length_c   1.000
_cell.angle_alpha   90.00
_cell.angle_beta   90.00
_cell.angle_gamma   90.00
#
_symmetry.space_group_name_H-M   'P 1'
#
loop_
_entity.id
_entity.type
_entity.pdbx_description
1 polymer ?
#
loop_
_entity_poly.entity_id
_entity_poly.type
_entity_poly.pdbx_seq_one_letter_code
_entity_poly.pdbx_strand_id
1 'polypeptide(L)'
;MDTKAAILALMSVWGVGICTLPANAQDAADTPEDVSDDVGDSENPLLNKVWVRADSDENLPGPMQIFLQDGTLVTDSCWETYRLSKWQQVSDTAISWDEDGMTINADITELTESELVLNLKLGSEVQEQRYVTATVPYLCPDMVK
;
A
#
# COMPACT_ATOMS: atom_id res chain seq x y z
N MET A 1 9.84 -57.80 -17.40
CA MET A 1 11.00 -58.67 -17.73
C MET A 1 12.21 -57.77 -17.88
N ASP A 2 12.59 -57.07 -16.81
CA ASP A 2 13.37 -57.58 -15.67
C ASP A 2 14.78 -57.97 -16.09
N THR A 3 15.79 -57.33 -15.51
CA THR A 3 16.80 -58.03 -14.69
C THR A 3 17.72 -57.01 -13.97
N LYS A 4 17.48 -56.89 -12.65
CA LYS A 4 18.44 -56.92 -11.51
C LYS A 4 19.57 -55.89 -11.48
N ALA A 5 19.63 -54.94 -10.55
CA ALA A 5 19.74 -55.03 -9.07
C ALA A 5 21.11 -55.49 -8.55
N ALA A 6 21.52 -54.80 -7.48
CA ALA A 6 22.62 -55.04 -6.54
C ALA A 6 23.98 -54.47 -6.99
N ILE A 7 24.82 -53.87 -6.12
CA ILE A 7 25.25 -54.36 -4.81
C ILE A 7 25.68 -53.20 -3.89
N LEU A 8 25.27 -53.34 -2.62
CA LEU A 8 25.67 -52.63 -1.40
C LEU A 8 27.16 -52.77 -1.06
N ALA A 9 27.64 -51.91 -0.14
CA ALA A 9 28.73 -52.10 0.85
C ALA A 9 29.87 -51.07 0.71
N LEU A 10 30.50 -50.53 1.76
CA LEU A 10 30.48 -50.87 3.19
C LEU A 10 30.96 -49.63 3.98
N MET A 11 30.42 -49.43 5.19
CA MET A 11 30.93 -48.51 6.20
C MET A 11 32.34 -48.92 6.66
N SER A 12 33.19 -47.94 7.01
CA SER A 12 33.91 -47.87 8.29
C SER A 12 35.07 -46.87 8.24
N VAL A 13 35.01 -45.80 9.04
CA VAL A 13 36.12 -45.40 9.91
C VAL A 13 35.50 -44.71 11.14
N TRP A 14 35.67 -45.35 12.29
CA TRP A 14 35.48 -44.76 13.61
C TRP A 14 36.73 -43.95 13.94
N GLY A 15 36.60 -42.62 14.02
CA GLY A 15 37.59 -41.74 14.63
C GLY A 15 37.02 -41.16 15.93
N VAL A 16 37.45 -41.69 17.07
CA VAL A 16 37.16 -41.11 18.39
C VAL A 16 38.08 -39.91 18.59
N GLY A 17 37.52 -38.70 18.61
CA GLY A 17 38.23 -37.44 18.85
C GLY A 17 37.45 -36.53 19.82
N ILE A 18 37.81 -36.66 21.09
CA ILE A 18 37.67 -35.77 22.25
C ILE A 18 36.99 -34.38 22.08
N CYS A 19 35.91 -34.20 22.87
CA CYS A 19 35.39 -33.02 23.58
C CYS A 19 35.46 -31.58 23.00
N THR A 20 34.24 -31.00 22.89
CA THR A 20 33.80 -29.59 23.16
C THR A 20 34.43 -28.48 22.29
N LEU A 21 33.70 -27.81 21.39
CA LEU A 21 32.54 -26.88 21.60
C LEU A 21 31.68 -26.79 20.31
N PRO A 22 30.37 -26.44 20.39
CA PRO A 22 29.54 -26.27 19.20
C PRO A 22 29.57 -24.86 18.60
N ALA A 23 29.19 -24.80 17.32
CA ALA A 23 28.63 -23.67 16.57
C ALA A 23 29.63 -22.77 15.79
N ASN A 24 29.99 -23.27 14.60
CA ASN A 24 30.15 -22.58 13.32
C ASN A 24 30.45 -21.07 13.35
N ALA A 25 31.75 -20.74 13.27
CA ALA A 25 32.20 -19.52 12.61
C ALA A 25 32.36 -19.83 11.12
N GLN A 26 31.38 -19.44 10.31
CA GLN A 26 31.50 -19.43 8.86
C GLN A 26 31.41 -17.98 8.40
N ASP A 27 32.58 -17.34 8.29
CA ASP A 27 32.79 -16.18 7.44
C ASP A 27 32.72 -16.65 5.98
N ALA A 28 31.70 -16.21 5.25
CA ALA A 28 31.81 -15.90 3.83
C ALA A 28 30.50 -15.28 3.33
N ALA A 29 30.58 -13.97 3.09
CA ALA A 29 29.86 -13.25 2.05
C ALA A 29 28.35 -13.45 1.99
N ASP A 30 27.63 -12.61 2.71
CA ASP A 30 26.49 -11.92 2.12
C ASP A 30 26.67 -10.45 2.41
N THR A 31 26.98 -9.71 1.35
CA THR A 31 26.77 -8.26 1.23
C THR A 31 25.48 -7.91 1.97
N PRO A 32 25.43 -6.88 2.82
CA PRO A 32 24.13 -6.34 3.18
C PRO A 32 23.52 -5.90 1.85
N GLU A 33 22.55 -6.67 1.35
CA GLU A 33 21.54 -6.13 0.46
C GLU A 33 20.91 -5.00 1.26
N ASP A 34 21.50 -3.82 1.08
CA ASP A 34 20.82 -2.56 1.23
C ASP A 34 19.64 -2.67 0.29
N VAL A 35 18.55 -3.25 0.79
CA VAL A 35 17.22 -2.93 0.30
C VAL A 35 16.98 -1.50 0.79
N SER A 36 17.78 -0.57 0.27
CA SER A 36 17.23 0.67 -0.22
C SER A 36 16.19 0.20 -1.21
N ASP A 37 14.94 0.06 -0.74
CA ASP A 37 13.80 0.20 -1.61
C ASP A 37 14.02 1.56 -2.28
N ASP A 38 14.67 1.53 -3.44
CA ASP A 38 14.58 2.53 -4.46
C ASP A 38 13.12 2.48 -4.92
N VAL A 39 12.23 2.99 -4.04
CA VAL A 39 10.91 3.42 -4.42
C VAL A 39 11.18 4.66 -5.27
N GLY A 40 11.46 4.37 -6.53
CA GLY A 40 11.98 5.32 -7.49
C GLY A 40 11.14 6.57 -7.47
N ASP A 41 11.85 7.69 -7.35
CA ASP A 41 11.43 9.09 -7.37
C ASP A 41 10.81 9.47 -8.74
N SER A 42 9.74 8.76 -9.09
CA SER A 42 8.69 9.11 -10.04
C SER A 42 7.36 8.50 -9.58
N GLU A 43 7.13 8.46 -8.27
CA GLU A 43 5.88 8.00 -7.68
C GLU A 43 4.77 8.99 -8.02
N ASN A 44 3.64 8.49 -8.53
CA ASN A 44 2.46 9.32 -8.72
C ASN A 44 2.15 10.02 -7.37
N PRO A 45 2.13 11.36 -7.30
CA PRO A 45 2.04 12.10 -6.03
C PRO A 45 0.72 11.88 -5.29
N LEU A 46 -0.28 11.25 -5.90
CA LEU A 46 -1.51 10.81 -5.24
C LEU A 46 -1.29 9.62 -4.30
N LEU A 47 -0.30 8.76 -4.60
CA LEU A 47 -0.13 7.47 -3.97
C LEU A 47 0.42 7.58 -2.55
N ASN A 48 0.16 6.55 -1.75
CA ASN A 48 0.78 6.33 -0.44
C ASN A 48 0.56 7.49 0.56
N LYS A 49 -0.52 8.26 0.38
CA LYS A 49 -0.92 9.38 1.23
C LYS A 49 -2.36 9.22 1.73
N VAL A 50 -2.63 9.75 2.91
CA VAL A 50 -4.00 9.90 3.44
C VAL A 50 -4.45 11.33 3.16
N TRP A 51 -5.34 11.48 2.17
CA TRP A 51 -5.92 12.75 1.78
C TRP A 51 -7.19 12.99 2.59
N VAL A 52 -7.23 14.05 3.41
CA VAL A 52 -8.37 14.41 4.26
C VAL A 52 -9.05 15.65 3.68
N ARG A 53 -10.36 15.61 3.51
CA ARG A 53 -11.13 16.77 3.03
C ARG A 53 -11.04 17.95 3.99
N ALA A 54 -10.45 19.05 3.53
CA ALA A 54 -10.26 20.28 4.28
C ALA A 54 -11.46 21.24 4.17
N ASP A 55 -12.33 21.04 3.19
CA ASP A 55 -13.55 21.82 2.96
C ASP A 55 -14.77 21.29 3.76
N SER A 56 -14.52 20.37 4.69
CA SER A 56 -15.53 19.83 5.62
C SER A 56 -15.58 20.64 6.93
N ASP A 57 -16.41 20.24 7.89
CA ASP A 57 -16.51 20.94 9.19
C ASP A 57 -15.13 21.04 9.85
N GLU A 58 -14.63 22.26 10.07
CA GLU A 58 -13.30 22.53 10.63
C GLU A 58 -13.06 21.88 12.01
N ASN A 59 -14.13 21.50 12.71
CA ASN A 59 -14.05 20.88 14.04
C ASN A 59 -14.04 19.34 14.00
N LEU A 60 -14.18 18.73 12.83
CA LEU A 60 -14.26 17.29 12.68
C LEU A 60 -13.25 16.80 11.64
N PRO A 61 -12.66 15.61 11.81
CA PRO A 61 -11.91 14.99 10.73
C PRO A 61 -12.81 14.78 9.51
N GLY A 62 -12.40 15.34 8.38
CA GLY A 62 -13.12 15.20 7.12
C GLY A 62 -13.06 13.79 6.54
N PRO A 63 -13.88 13.48 5.52
CA PRO A 63 -13.73 12.28 4.72
C PRO A 63 -12.31 12.13 4.18
N MET A 64 -11.83 10.89 4.15
CA MET A 64 -10.49 10.49 3.77
C MET A 64 -10.49 9.72 2.46
N GLN A 65 -9.43 9.89 1.67
CA GLN A 65 -9.13 9.08 0.50
C GLN A 65 -7.68 8.60 0.52
N ILE A 66 -7.46 7.33 0.20
CA ILE A 66 -6.14 6.72 0.08
C ILE A 66 -6.07 6.01 -1.28
N PHE A 67 -5.24 6.53 -2.18
CA PHE A 67 -5.00 5.95 -3.49
C PHE A 67 -3.83 4.97 -3.40
N LEU A 68 -4.10 3.68 -3.56
CA LEU A 68 -3.06 2.64 -3.55
C LEU A 68 -2.61 2.31 -4.96
N GLN A 69 -1.33 1.97 -5.10
CA GLN A 69 -0.68 1.68 -6.38
C GLN A 69 -1.32 0.49 -7.14
N ASP A 70 -1.96 -0.43 -6.42
CA ASP A 70 -2.63 -1.61 -6.98
C ASP A 70 -4.00 -1.29 -7.61
N GLY A 71 -4.42 -0.03 -7.60
CA GLY A 71 -5.74 0.40 -8.09
C GLY A 71 -6.84 0.31 -7.04
N THR A 72 -6.51 0.14 -5.75
CA THR A 72 -7.47 0.21 -4.65
C THR A 72 -7.58 1.63 -4.11
N LEU A 73 -8.80 2.15 -4.02
CA LEU A 73 -9.14 3.40 -3.34
C LEU A 73 -9.83 3.04 -2.03
N VAL A 74 -9.26 3.51 -0.93
CA VAL A 74 -9.94 3.49 0.37
C VAL A 74 -10.61 4.84 0.58
N THR A 75 -11.93 4.84 0.74
CA THR A 75 -12.69 6.01 1.17
C THR A 75 -13.23 5.73 2.56
N ASP A 76 -13.07 6.66 3.49
CA ASP A 76 -13.57 6.49 4.85
C ASP A 76 -13.94 7.84 5.47
N SER A 77 -14.76 7.86 6.51
CA SER A 77 -15.03 9.04 7.31
C SER A 77 -15.36 8.62 8.74
N CYS A 78 -15.20 9.49 9.73
CA CYS A 78 -15.46 9.13 11.12
C CYS A 78 -16.93 8.77 11.43
N TRP A 79 -17.85 9.01 10.48
CA TRP A 79 -19.28 8.84 10.67
C TRP A 79 -19.92 7.90 9.65
N GLU A 80 -19.13 7.34 8.74
CA GLU A 80 -19.58 6.41 7.71
C GLU A 80 -18.74 5.13 7.76
N THR A 81 -19.14 4.12 6.99
CA THR A 81 -18.34 2.89 6.86
C THR A 81 -17.30 3.10 5.76
N TYR A 82 -16.11 2.53 5.95
CA TYR A 82 -15.11 2.50 4.89
C TYR A 82 -15.63 1.79 3.63
N ARG A 83 -15.13 2.24 2.48
CA ARG A 83 -15.37 1.65 1.17
C ARG A 83 -14.05 1.34 0.49
N LEU A 84 -13.99 0.18 -0.16
CA LEU A 84 -12.94 -0.17 -1.10
C LEU A 84 -13.50 -0.08 -2.52
N SER A 85 -12.89 0.77 -3.34
CA SER A 85 -13.26 0.98 -4.73
C SER A 85 -12.08 0.67 -5.64
N LYS A 86 -12.37 0.28 -6.88
CA LYS A 86 -11.34 0.29 -7.93
C LYS A 86 -11.19 1.71 -8.42
N TRP A 87 -9.96 2.20 -8.45
CA TRP A 87 -9.62 3.46 -9.09
C TRP A 87 -8.54 3.26 -10.15
N GLN A 88 -8.41 4.27 -11.00
CA GLN A 88 -7.35 4.35 -12.00
C GLN A 88 -7.02 5.81 -12.28
N GLN A 89 -5.76 6.05 -12.61
CA GLN A 89 -5.35 7.30 -13.23
C GLN A 89 -5.64 7.24 -14.73
N VAL A 90 -6.51 8.13 -15.20
CA VAL A 90 -6.93 8.21 -16.60
C VAL A 90 -5.92 9.04 -17.40
N SER A 91 -5.37 10.07 -16.79
CA SER A 91 -4.28 10.90 -17.33
C SER A 91 -3.56 11.64 -16.18
N ASP A 92 -2.54 12.44 -16.51
CA ASP A 92 -1.83 13.28 -15.53
C ASP A 92 -2.75 14.22 -14.74
N THR A 93 -3.92 14.57 -15.31
CA THR A 93 -4.88 15.51 -14.71
C THR A 93 -6.27 14.92 -14.51
N ALA A 94 -6.43 13.60 -14.60
CA ALA A 94 -7.73 12.96 -14.45
C ALA A 94 -7.66 11.58 -13.80
N ILE A 95 -8.59 11.30 -12.90
CA ILE A 95 -8.78 10.00 -12.24
C ILE A 95 -10.23 9.54 -12.37
N SER A 96 -10.44 8.25 -12.15
CA SER A 96 -11.80 7.69 -12.04
C SER A 96 -11.83 6.56 -11.03
N TRP A 97 -12.98 6.35 -10.40
CA TRP A 97 -13.25 5.19 -9.55
C TRP A 97 -14.70 4.75 -9.68
N ASP A 98 -14.96 3.50 -9.31
CA ASP A 98 -16.32 2.95 -9.31
C ASP A 98 -16.93 3.02 -7.90
N GLU A 99 -18.16 3.52 -7.83
CA GLU A 99 -18.96 3.63 -6.61
C GLU A 99 -20.41 3.23 -6.90
N ASP A 100 -20.90 2.20 -6.20
CA ASP A 100 -22.27 1.68 -6.34
C ASP A 100 -22.72 1.40 -7.79
N GLY A 101 -21.79 0.95 -8.63
CA GLY A 101 -22.03 0.63 -10.04
C GLY A 101 -21.98 1.84 -10.98
N MET A 102 -21.59 3.02 -10.49
CA MET A 102 -21.36 4.22 -11.27
C MET A 102 -19.87 4.56 -11.30
N THR A 103 -19.36 4.96 -12.46
CA THR A 103 -18.00 5.49 -12.56
C THR A 103 -18.01 6.98 -12.25
N ILE A 104 -17.35 7.36 -11.17
CA ILE A 104 -17.07 8.74 -10.82
C ILE A 104 -15.82 9.17 -11.59
N ASN A 105 -15.90 10.31 -12.26
CA ASN A 105 -14.77 10.93 -12.95
C ASN A 105 -14.38 12.21 -12.22
N ALA A 106 -13.10 12.44 -12.00
CA ALA A 106 -12.60 13.67 -11.40
C ALA A 106 -11.42 14.23 -12.17
N ASP A 107 -11.43 15.55 -12.36
CA ASP A 107 -10.27 16.28 -12.86
C ASP A 107 -9.40 16.72 -11.67
N ILE A 108 -8.09 16.53 -11.78
CA ILE A 108 -7.10 17.03 -10.82
C ILE A 108 -6.76 18.46 -11.23
N THR A 109 -7.21 19.43 -10.43
CA THR A 109 -6.95 20.85 -10.69
C THR A 109 -5.72 21.36 -9.96
N GLU A 110 -5.37 20.73 -8.85
CA GLU A 110 -4.17 21.02 -8.08
C GLU A 110 -3.70 19.72 -7.41
N LEU A 111 -2.40 19.47 -7.48
CA LEU A 111 -1.75 18.33 -6.84
C LEU A 111 -0.33 18.74 -6.45
N THR A 112 -0.11 18.86 -5.15
CA THR A 112 1.20 19.12 -4.55
C THR A 112 1.53 17.99 -3.57
N GLU A 113 2.62 18.13 -2.82
CA GLU A 113 2.97 17.17 -1.78
C GLU A 113 1.91 17.09 -0.67
N SER A 114 1.22 18.21 -0.39
CA SER A 114 0.32 18.36 0.76
C SER A 114 -1.11 18.75 0.41
N GLU A 115 -1.39 19.15 -0.84
CA GLU A 115 -2.70 19.63 -1.29
C GLU A 115 -3.17 18.88 -2.53
N LEU A 116 -4.46 18.56 -2.56
CA LEU A 116 -5.13 17.93 -3.70
C LEU A 116 -6.48 18.61 -3.89
N VAL A 117 -6.76 19.08 -5.10
CA VAL A 117 -8.06 19.64 -5.47
C VAL A 117 -8.65 18.88 -6.63
N LEU A 118 -9.79 18.25 -6.38
CA LEU A 118 -10.52 17.45 -7.35
C LEU A 118 -11.81 18.15 -7.78
N ASN A 119 -12.12 18.09 -9.06
CA ASN A 119 -13.43 18.46 -9.60
C ASN A 119 -14.18 17.19 -10.04
N LEU A 120 -15.11 16.73 -9.21
CA LEU A 120 -15.92 15.54 -9.46
C LEU A 120 -17.05 15.86 -10.42
N LYS A 121 -17.21 15.03 -11.45
CA LYS A 121 -18.27 15.12 -12.46
C LYS A 121 -19.43 14.22 -12.05
N LEU A 122 -20.42 14.79 -11.35
CA LEU A 122 -21.59 14.09 -10.82
C LEU A 122 -22.81 14.39 -11.70
N GLY A 123 -22.97 13.63 -12.78
CA GLY A 123 -24.02 13.87 -13.78
C GLY A 123 -23.78 15.20 -14.51
N SER A 124 -24.66 16.18 -14.33
CA SER A 124 -24.50 17.54 -14.88
C SER A 124 -23.80 18.52 -13.94
N GLU A 125 -23.53 18.10 -12.70
CA GLU A 125 -22.90 18.93 -11.68
C GLU A 125 -21.38 18.70 -11.65
N VAL A 126 -20.63 19.75 -11.34
CA VAL A 126 -19.21 19.67 -10.99
C VAL A 126 -19.06 20.10 -9.54
N GLN A 127 -18.55 19.18 -8.71
CA GLN A 127 -18.29 19.44 -7.30
C GLN A 127 -16.78 19.52 -7.06
N GLU A 128 -16.31 20.70 -6.66
CA GLU A 128 -14.94 20.86 -6.17
C GLU A 128 -14.82 20.22 -4.78
N GLN A 129 -13.72 19.51 -4.55
CA GLN A 129 -13.36 18.93 -3.26
C GLN A 129 -11.89 19.24 -2.99
N ARG A 130 -11.59 19.75 -1.80
CA ARG A 130 -10.24 20.15 -1.38
C ARG A 130 -9.73 19.23 -0.29
N TYR A 131 -8.53 18.71 -0.47
CA TYR A 131 -7.89 17.76 0.41
C TYR A 131 -6.53 18.26 0.86
N VAL A 132 -6.17 17.89 2.08
CA VAL A 132 -4.82 18.03 2.63
C VAL A 132 -4.32 16.69 3.12
N THR A 133 -3.01 16.48 3.12
CA THR A 133 -2.43 15.26 3.71
C THR A 133 -2.62 15.23 5.23
N ALA A 134 -3.03 14.10 5.79
CA ALA A 134 -3.06 13.91 7.24
C ALA A 134 -1.65 14.02 7.84
N THR A 135 -1.47 14.87 8.85
CA THR A 135 -0.16 15.11 9.50
C THR A 135 -0.06 14.54 10.91
N VAL A 136 -1.19 14.19 11.53
CA VAL A 136 -1.25 13.68 12.90
C VAL A 136 -2.09 12.41 12.94
N PRO A 137 -1.65 11.37 13.67
CA PRO A 137 -2.52 10.24 13.97
C PRO A 137 -3.75 10.73 14.74
N TYR A 138 -4.93 10.32 14.31
CA TYR A 138 -6.18 10.57 15.04
C TYR A 138 -7.05 9.32 15.03
N LEU A 139 -7.88 9.21 16.06
CA LEU A 139 -8.87 8.14 16.20
C LEU A 139 -10.25 8.76 15.99
N CYS A 140 -11.04 8.17 15.10
CA CYS A 140 -12.43 8.56 14.94
C CYS A 140 -13.20 8.28 16.24
N PRO A 141 -14.07 9.20 16.69
CA PRO A 141 -14.93 8.94 17.84
C PRO A 141 -15.81 7.70 17.63
N ASP A 142 -16.08 6.97 18.70
CA ASP A 142 -17.06 5.88 18.64
C ASP A 142 -18.44 6.45 18.27
N MET A 143 -19.08 5.86 17.25
CA MET A 143 -20.47 6.16 16.95
C MET A 143 -21.35 5.74 18.14
N VAL A 144 -22.13 6.68 18.66
CA VAL A 144 -23.15 6.38 19.67
C VAL A 144 -24.19 5.46 19.02
N LYS A 145 -24.40 4.29 19.60
CA LYS A 145 -25.41 3.32 19.15
C LYS A 145 -26.84 3.79 19.38
#